data_AF-A0A382TJA8-F1
#
_entry.id   AF-A0A382TJA8-F1
#
_cell.length_a   1.000
_cell.length_b   1.000
_cell.length_c   1.000
_cell.angle_alpha   90.00
_cell.angle_beta   90.00
_cell.angle_gamma   90.00
#
_symmetry.space_group_name_H-M   'P 1'
#
loop_
_entity.id
_entity.type
_entity.pdbx_description
1 polymer ?
#
loop_
_entity_poly.entity_id
_entity_poly.type
_entity_poly.pdbx_seq_one_letter_code
_entity_poly.pdbx_strand_id
1 'polypeptide(L)'
;MNATEQYLEAQVVANEDVDVPLLVNYIIQDSIQRGASDIHIEPWEDMLGIRVRVNGVLQWVVGIPSEHHSNICGRFKVMANLESHTTGLPQDGKAAPEEFGGV
;
A
#
# COMPACT_ATOMS: atom_id res chain seq x y z
N MET A 1 -14.68 -6.56 6.14
CA MET A 1 -13.92 -5.38 5.68
C MET A 1 -12.61 -5.33 6.42
N ASN A 2 -11.52 -5.13 5.70
CA ASN A 2 -10.19 -4.90 6.28
C ASN A 2 -10.01 -3.42 6.67
N ALA A 3 -8.93 -3.07 7.35
CA ALA A 3 -8.73 -1.70 7.85
C ALA A 3 -8.59 -0.70 6.70
N THR A 4 -7.96 -1.11 5.60
CA THR A 4 -7.76 -0.29 4.40
C THR A 4 -9.09 0.09 3.75
N GLU A 5 -9.99 -0.88 3.57
CA GLU A 5 -11.35 -0.65 3.04
C GLU A 5 -12.15 0.32 3.92
N GLN A 6 -12.13 0.09 5.23
CA GLN A 6 -12.85 0.95 6.19
C GLN A 6 -12.34 2.39 6.15
N TYR A 7 -11.02 2.57 6.04
CA TYR A 7 -10.41 3.89 5.92
C TYR A 7 -10.86 4.61 4.64
N LEU A 8 -10.79 3.94 3.49
CA LEU A 8 -11.19 4.52 2.21
C LEU A 8 -12.68 4.88 2.18
N GLU A 9 -13.54 3.99 2.68
CA GLU A 9 -14.98 4.26 2.82
C GLU A 9 -15.25 5.47 3.71
N ALA A 10 -14.53 5.60 4.83
CA ALA A 10 -14.66 6.74 5.72
C ALA A 10 -14.28 8.07 5.04
N GLN A 11 -13.20 8.09 4.26
CA GLN A 11 -12.78 9.29 3.51
C GLN A 11 -13.84 9.71 2.48
N VAL A 12 -14.42 8.74 1.76
CA VAL A 12 -15.49 9.00 0.80
C VAL A 12 -16.73 9.59 1.49
N VAL A 13 -17.13 9.04 2.64
CA VAL A 13 -18.27 9.54 3.41
C VAL A 13 -18.02 10.95 3.98
N ALA A 14 -16.80 11.21 4.45
CA ALA A 14 -16.41 12.51 4.97
C ALA A 14 -16.17 13.57 3.87
N ASN A 15 -16.04 13.14 2.60
CA ASN A 15 -15.61 13.97 1.48
C ASN A 15 -14.27 14.67 1.79
N GLU A 16 -13.32 13.91 2.33
CA GLU A 16 -11.97 14.33 2.69
C GLU A 16 -10.94 13.67 1.77
N ASP A 17 -9.78 14.31 1.64
CA ASP A 17 -8.65 13.79 0.86
C ASP A 17 -7.98 12.62 1.58
N VAL A 18 -7.51 11.64 0.79
CA VAL A 18 -6.77 10.49 1.30
C VAL A 18 -5.38 10.90 1.81
N ASP A 19 -5.11 10.63 3.08
CA ASP A 19 -3.78 10.64 3.70
C ASP A 19 -3.02 9.39 3.26
N VAL A 20 -2.12 9.57 2.29
CA VAL A 20 -1.36 8.47 1.68
C VAL A 20 -0.43 7.74 2.66
N PRO A 21 0.37 8.41 3.52
CA PRO A 21 1.08 7.74 4.60
C PRO A 21 0.20 6.83 5.45
N LEU A 22 -0.98 7.30 5.87
CA LEU A 22 -1.89 6.52 6.70
C LEU A 22 -2.49 5.34 5.93
N LEU A 23 -2.89 5.55 4.66
CA LEU A 23 -3.35 4.48 3.77
C LEU A 23 -2.31 3.37 3.63
N VAL A 24 -1.05 3.73 3.39
CA VAL A 24 0.06 2.77 3.29
C VAL A 24 0.24 2.00 4.59
N ASN A 25 0.11 2.67 5.73
CA ASN A 25 0.19 2.00 7.03
C ASN A 25 -0.93 0.96 7.20
N TYR A 26 -2.16 1.26 6.79
CA TYR A 26 -3.26 0.28 6.83
C TYR A 26 -3.03 -0.91 5.89
N ILE A 27 -2.49 -0.68 4.69
CA ILE A 27 -2.13 -1.76 3.76
C ILE A 27 -1.11 -2.71 4.40
N ILE A 28 -0.07 -2.17 5.02
CA ILE A 28 0.96 -2.95 5.71
C ILE A 28 0.36 -3.69 6.91
N GLN A 29 -0.45 -3.00 7.71
CA GLN A 29 -1.12 -3.58 8.88
C GLN A 29 -2.02 -4.75 8.49
N ASP A 30 -2.88 -4.60 7.48
CA ASP A 30 -3.75 -5.67 6.99
C ASP A 30 -2.94 -6.87 6.46
N SER A 31 -1.78 -6.60 5.84
CA SER A 31 -0.88 -7.64 5.34
C SER A 31 -0.22 -8.42 6.48
N ILE A 32 0.24 -7.73 7.53
CA ILE A 32 0.80 -8.34 8.75
C ILE A 32 -0.27 -9.18 9.46
N GLN A 33 -1.48 -8.64 9.64
CA GLN A 33 -2.58 -9.34 10.30
C GLN A 33 -2.98 -10.64 9.57
N ARG A 34 -2.84 -10.66 8.25
CA ARG A 34 -3.10 -11.84 7.41
C ARG A 34 -1.93 -12.83 7.39
N GLY A 35 -0.78 -12.50 7.98
CA GLY A 35 0.43 -13.33 7.91
C GLY A 35 0.99 -13.43 6.49
N ALA A 36 0.89 -12.34 5.72
CA ALA A 36 1.37 -12.31 4.34
C ALA A 36 2.91 -12.30 4.27
N SER A 37 3.46 -12.99 3.26
CA SER A 37 4.90 -12.95 2.94
C SER A 37 5.25 -11.79 2.01
N ASP A 38 4.33 -11.40 1.13
CA ASP A 38 4.54 -10.38 0.11
C ASP A 38 3.30 -9.51 -0.02
N ILE A 39 3.53 -8.22 -0.24
CA ILE A 39 2.50 -7.25 -0.65
C ILE A 39 2.73 -6.92 -2.11
N HIS A 40 1.70 -7.08 -2.92
CA HIS A 40 1.68 -6.79 -4.34
C HIS A 40 0.82 -5.55 -4.59
N ILE A 41 1.44 -4.51 -5.12
CA ILE A 41 0.80 -3.25 -5.52
C ILE A 41 0.77 -3.24 -7.04
N GLU A 42 -0.40 -3.45 -7.62
CA GLU A 42 -0.52 -3.78 -9.04
C GLU A 42 -1.44 -2.79 -9.76
N PRO A 43 -0.93 -2.00 -10.72
CA PRO A 43 -1.78 -1.16 -11.55
C PRO A 43 -2.61 -2.03 -12.49
N TRP A 44 -3.93 -1.87 -12.45
CA TRP A 44 -4.90 -2.48 -13.36
C TRP A 44 -5.51 -1.38 -14.24
N GLU A 45 -6.41 -1.75 -15.17
CA GLU A 45 -7.00 -0.81 -16.13
C GLU A 45 -7.73 0.35 -15.45
N ASP A 46 -8.60 0.06 -14.47
CA ASP A 46 -9.46 1.06 -13.82
C ASP A 46 -9.14 1.31 -12.34
N MET A 47 -8.18 0.59 -11.76
CA MET A 47 -7.85 0.69 -10.34
C MET A 47 -6.42 0.24 -10.03
N LEU A 48 -5.98 0.49 -8.81
CA LEU A 48 -4.80 -0.08 -8.21
C LEU A 48 -5.19 -1.25 -7.32
N GLY A 49 -4.84 -2.47 -7.72
CA GLY A 49 -5.10 -3.68 -6.94
C GLY A 49 -4.03 -3.90 -5.88
N ILE A 50 -4.46 -4.09 -4.64
CA ILE A 50 -3.58 -4.56 -3.56
C ILE A 50 -3.86 -6.04 -3.32
N ARG A 51 -2.85 -6.87 -3.56
CA ARG A 51 -2.88 -8.31 -3.29
C ARG A 51 -1.81 -8.67 -2.28
N VAL A 52 -2.03 -9.78 -1.59
CA VAL A 52 -1.04 -10.32 -0.64
C VAL A 52 -0.83 -11.79 -0.91
N ARG A 53 0.41 -12.26 -0.69
CA ARG A 53 0.72 -13.69 -0.74
C ARG A 53 0.63 -14.27 0.66
N VAL A 54 -0.28 -15.22 0.87
CA VAL A 54 -0.43 -15.96 2.13
C VAL A 54 -0.30 -17.45 1.81
N ASN A 55 0.66 -18.12 2.45
CA ASN A 55 0.95 -19.54 2.22
C ASN A 55 1.14 -19.90 0.73
N GLY A 56 1.83 -19.04 -0.01
CA GLY A 56 2.11 -19.23 -1.44
C GLY A 56 0.96 -18.85 -2.39
N VAL A 57 -0.22 -18.49 -1.87
CA VAL A 57 -1.40 -18.12 -2.66
C VAL A 57 -1.61 -16.62 -2.64
N LEU A 58 -1.81 -16.03 -3.82
CA LEU A 58 -2.18 -14.62 -3.95
C LEU A 58 -3.66 -14.41 -3.63
N GLN A 59 -3.95 -13.45 -2.77
CA GLN A 59 -5.30 -13.12 -2.31
C GLN A 59 -5.58 -11.63 -2.48
N TRP A 60 -6.82 -11.29 -2.81
CA TRP A 60 -7.27 -9.91 -2.91
C TRP A 60 -7.38 -9.27 -1.52
N VAL A 61 -6.88 -8.03 -1.40
CA VAL A 61 -7.08 -7.19 -0.20
C VAL A 61 -8.06 -6.08 -0.51
N VAL A 62 -7.74 -5.20 -1.44
CA VAL A 62 -8.55 -4.01 -1.74
C VAL A 62 -8.25 -3.49 -3.15
N GLY A 63 -9.24 -2.84 -3.77
CA GLY A 63 -9.04 -2.01 -4.96
C GLY A 63 -9.05 -0.53 -4.57
N ILE A 64 -8.04 0.21 -5.02
CA ILE A 64 -7.85 1.63 -4.71
C ILE A 64 -8.01 2.43 -6.02
N PRO A 65 -8.62 3.63 -6.01
CA PRO A 65 -8.64 4.50 -7.18
C PRO A 65 -7.24 4.67 -7.81
N SER A 66 -7.16 4.55 -9.14
CA SER A 66 -5.90 4.55 -9.88
C SER A 66 -5.08 5.83 -9.72
N GLU A 67 -5.74 6.95 -9.40
CA GLU A 67 -5.11 8.24 -9.12
C GLU A 67 -4.12 8.21 -7.95
N HIS A 68 -4.29 7.29 -6.99
CA HIS A 68 -3.38 7.17 -5.84
C HIS A 68 -2.11 6.37 -6.14
N HIS A 69 -1.99 5.74 -7.31
CA HIS A 69 -0.85 4.88 -7.66
C HIS A 69 0.51 5.55 -7.46
N SER A 70 0.71 6.73 -8.05
CA SER A 70 2.00 7.45 -7.97
C SER A 70 2.35 7.83 -6.54
N ASN A 71 1.36 8.24 -5.74
CA ASN A 71 1.59 8.67 -4.36
C ASN A 71 1.93 7.48 -3.45
N ILE A 72 1.23 6.36 -3.61
CA ILE A 72 1.50 5.12 -2.86
C ILE A 72 2.90 4.61 -3.18
N CYS A 73 3.25 4.50 -4.47
CA CYS A 73 4.59 4.11 -4.89
C CYS A 73 5.67 5.07 -4.36
N GLY A 74 5.41 6.38 -4.41
CA GLY A 74 6.28 7.40 -3.85
C GLY A 74 6.50 7.24 -2.34
N ARG A 75 5.45 6.93 -1.58
CA ARG A 75 5.55 6.69 -0.13
C ARG A 75 6.44 5.50 0.19
N PHE A 76 6.28 4.37 -0.50
CA PHE A 76 7.16 3.21 -0.31
C PHE A 76 8.62 3.52 -0.66
N LYS A 77 8.86 4.30 -1.74
CA LYS A 77 10.22 4.76 -2.09
C LYS A 77 10.83 5.61 -0.97
N VAL A 78 10.08 6.56 -0.42
CA VAL A 78 10.55 7.39 0.70
C VAL A 78 10.87 6.53 1.92
N MET A 79 10.00 5.59 2.28
CA MET A 79 10.23 4.66 3.41
C MET A 79 11.51 3.84 3.25
N ALA A 80 11.87 3.49 2.01
CA ALA A 80 13.06 2.71 1.68
C ALA A 80 14.29 3.57 1.34
N ASN A 81 14.24 4.90 1.55
CA ASN A 81 15.28 5.86 1.19
C ASN A 81 15.69 5.80 -0.30
N LEU A 82 14.71 5.61 -1.17
CA LEU A 82 14.84 5.58 -2.63
C LEU A 82 14.46 6.93 -3.27
N GLU A 83 14.82 7.10 -4.54
CA GLU A 83 14.54 8.32 -5.28
C GLU A 83 13.05 8.36 -5.71
N SER A 84 12.25 9.10 -4.95
CA SER A 84 10.78 9.13 -5.10
C SER A 84 10.29 9.68 -6.45
N HIS A 85 11.02 10.64 -7.02
CA HIS A 85 10.66 11.30 -8.28
C HIS A 85 11.09 10.51 -9.53
N THR A 86 12.01 9.54 -9.39
CA THR A 86 12.48 8.72 -10.52
C THR A 86 11.51 7.59 -10.79
N THR A 87 11.08 7.45 -12.05
CA THR A 87 10.17 6.40 -12.53
C THR A 87 10.78 5.70 -13.75
N GLY A 88 10.25 4.54 -14.13
CA GLY A 88 10.67 3.82 -15.33
C GLY A 88 11.96 3.00 -15.20
N LEU A 89 12.64 3.04 -14.05
CA LEU A 89 13.78 2.18 -13.72
C LEU A 89 13.49 1.35 -12.46
N PRO A 90 13.91 0.07 -12.42
CA PRO A 90 13.86 -0.73 -11.19
C PRO A 90 14.68 -0.08 -10.08
N GLN A 91 14.15 -0.08 -8.85
CA GLN A 91 14.84 0.38 -7.65
C GLN A 91 14.59 -0.61 -6.52
N ASP A 92 15.64 -0.98 -5.80
CA ASP A 92 15.60 -1.94 -4.70
C ASP A 92 16.05 -1.25 -3.41
N GLY A 93 15.30 -1.42 -2.34
CA GLY A 93 15.59 -0.79 -1.05
C GLY A 93 15.09 -1.63 0.11
N LYS A 94 15.34 -1.15 1.33
CA LYS A 94 14.84 -1.74 2.58
C LYS A 94 14.28 -0.64 3.44
N ALA A 95 13.14 -0.92 4.06
CA ALA A 95 12.51 -0.05 5.04
C ALA A 95 12.35 -0.84 6.34
N ALA A 96 12.59 -0.19 7.47
CA ALA A 96 12.34 -0.72 8.81
C ALA A 96 11.57 0.35 9.59
N PRO A 97 10.26 0.53 9.30
CA PRO A 97 9.48 1.62 9.87
C PRO A 97 9.27 1.38 11.37
N GLU A 98 9.49 2.42 12.18
CA GLU A 98 9.31 2.33 13.64
C GLU A 98 7.87 1.99 14.01
N GLU A 99 6.88 2.39 13.19
CA GLU A 99 5.46 2.12 13.44
C GLU A 99 5.14 0.61 13.45
N PHE A 100 6.00 -0.22 12.86
CA PHE A 100 5.87 -1.68 12.82
C PHE A 100 6.96 -2.41 13.61
N GLY A 101 7.60 -1.72 14.56
CA GLY A 101 8.60 -2.32 15.45
C GLY A 101 10.03 -2.27 14.92
N GLY A 102 10.29 -1.51 13.84
CA GLY A 102 11.65 -1.26 13.34
C GLY A 102 12.36 -2.50 12.79
N VAL A 103 11.60 -3.49 12.31
CA VAL A 103 12.11 -4.71 11.66
C VAL A 103 12.07 -4.55 10.15
#